data_AF-A0AAJ5Z4E0-F1
#
_entry.id   AF-A0AAJ5Z4E0-F1
#
_cell.length_a   1.000
_cell.length_b   1.000
_cell.length_c   1.000
_cell.angle_alpha   90.00
_cell.angle_beta   90.00
_cell.angle_gamma   90.00
#
_symmetry.space_group_name_H-M   'P 1'
#
loop_
_entity.id
_entity.type
_entity.pdbx_description
1 polymer ?
#
loop_
_entity_poly.entity_id
_entity_poly.type
_entity_poly.pdbx_seq_one_letter_code
_entity_poly.pdbx_strand_id
1 'polypeptide(L)'
;MSDERFFEMMTNYSSRCKENSFDILTSIYDCFLNSDKLKIALESNYGFLSKDIYRQINWLTNKIISDYDDKYSLIKRIIERESSAPLGGDLLYKVRGQCHGEYNETKWVNDTELKELEEIFQSVAIHALSNKIFIKSHLEPHIFFELKRSSKLKAAHYIIDVLNYDGGIIRVAEIIGHSGTDSSNGPFVQIEKDDLHDIVNLDELKEHARKVNLETQPIHIQAVIKSILDGKKYYLRDGSLGGRW
;
A
#
# COMPACT_ATOMS: atom_id res chain seq x y z
N MET A 1 -23.41 -1.92 -5.97
CA MET A 1 -24.74 -1.59 -5.39
C MET A 1 -24.87 -1.86 -3.89
N SER A 2 -24.73 -3.09 -3.35
CA SER A 2 -24.87 -3.32 -1.89
C SER A 2 -23.75 -2.65 -1.07
N ASP A 3 -22.50 -2.84 -1.47
CA ASP A 3 -21.33 -2.36 -0.72
C ASP A 3 -21.20 -0.85 -0.78
N GLU A 4 -21.48 -0.25 -1.94
CA GLU A 4 -21.46 1.21 -2.10
C GLU A 4 -22.46 1.87 -1.16
N ARG A 5 -23.66 1.29 -1.04
CA ARG A 5 -24.68 1.77 -0.10
C ARG A 5 -24.26 1.53 1.35
N PHE A 6 -23.56 0.43 1.64
CA PHE A 6 -22.99 0.18 2.96
C PHE A 6 -21.97 1.27 3.35
N PHE A 7 -20.95 1.50 2.50
CA PHE A 7 -19.93 2.52 2.79
C PHE A 7 -20.51 3.93 2.84
N GLU A 8 -21.47 4.26 1.96
CA GLU A 8 -22.20 5.53 2.02
C GLU A 8 -22.94 5.70 3.35
N MET A 9 -23.69 4.69 3.79
CA MET A 9 -24.38 4.73 5.08
C MET A 9 -23.41 4.86 6.25
N MET A 10 -22.35 4.05 6.29
CA MET A 10 -21.34 4.10 7.35
C MET A 10 -20.64 5.47 7.40
N THR A 11 -20.39 6.09 6.24
CA THR A 11 -19.78 7.43 6.14
C THR A 11 -20.74 8.51 6.65
N ASN A 12 -22.03 8.42 6.31
CA ASN A 12 -23.05 9.38 6.75
C ASN A 12 -23.32 9.31 8.27
N TYR A 13 -23.09 8.15 8.87
CA TYR A 13 -23.31 7.91 10.31
C TYR A 13 -22.00 7.72 11.09
N SER A 14 -20.85 8.13 10.55
CA SER A 14 -19.53 7.98 11.17
C SER A 14 -19.46 8.56 12.58
N SER A 15 -20.06 9.72 12.81
CA SER A 15 -20.14 10.38 14.12
C SER A 15 -20.89 9.58 15.20
N ARG A 16 -21.66 8.55 14.80
CA ARG A 16 -22.32 7.62 15.72
C ARG A 16 -21.42 6.46 16.16
N CYS A 17 -20.28 6.25 15.52
CA CYS A 17 -19.34 5.18 15.88
C CYS A 17 -18.73 5.43 17.28
N LYS A 18 -18.34 6.69 17.56
CA LYS A 18 -17.81 7.14 18.87
C LYS A 18 -16.79 6.13 19.42
N GLU A 19 -16.97 5.67 20.66
CA GLU A 19 -16.10 4.74 21.38
C GLU A 19 -15.89 3.39 20.64
N ASN A 20 -16.85 2.97 19.81
CA ASN A 20 -16.79 1.72 19.04
C ASN A 20 -16.04 1.87 17.70
N SER A 21 -15.48 3.04 17.41
CA SER A 21 -14.84 3.33 16.11
C SER A 21 -13.76 2.32 15.72
N PHE A 22 -12.93 1.91 16.67
CA PHE A 22 -11.88 0.92 16.40
C PHE A 22 -12.46 -0.46 16.05
N ASP A 23 -13.42 -0.95 16.82
CA ASP A 23 -14.00 -2.28 16.61
C ASP A 23 -14.79 -2.35 15.31
N ILE A 24 -15.50 -1.27 14.97
CA ILE A 24 -16.22 -1.13 13.69
C ILE A 24 -15.22 -1.15 12.52
N LEU A 25 -14.17 -0.32 12.58
CA LEU A 25 -13.17 -0.25 11.53
C LEU A 25 -12.47 -1.60 11.32
N THR A 26 -11.99 -2.22 12.39
CA THR A 26 -11.29 -3.51 12.31
C THR A 26 -12.19 -4.64 11.82
N SER A 27 -13.47 -4.65 12.19
CA SER A 27 -14.45 -5.59 11.63
C SER A 27 -14.62 -5.44 10.12
N ILE A 28 -14.62 -4.20 9.61
CA ILE A 28 -14.66 -3.92 8.17
C ILE A 28 -13.36 -4.40 7.51
N TYR A 29 -12.21 -4.09 8.10
CA TYR A 29 -10.91 -4.50 7.55
C TYR A 29 -10.81 -6.02 7.42
N ASP A 30 -11.21 -6.75 8.47
CA ASP A 30 -11.16 -8.21 8.50
C ASP A 30 -12.08 -8.86 7.47
N CYS A 31 -13.21 -8.21 7.18
CA CYS A 31 -14.13 -8.67 6.14
C CYS A 31 -13.57 -8.45 4.73
N PHE A 32 -12.92 -7.31 4.48
CA PHE A 32 -12.61 -6.88 3.11
C PHE A 32 -11.15 -7.06 2.67
N LEU A 33 -10.15 -6.86 3.54
CA LEU A 33 -8.73 -6.79 3.12
C LEU A 33 -8.18 -8.07 2.51
N ASN A 34 -8.76 -9.22 2.87
CA ASN A 34 -8.40 -10.53 2.32
C ASN A 34 -9.52 -11.15 1.48
N SER A 35 -10.54 -10.36 1.09
CA SER A 35 -11.66 -10.86 0.30
C SER A 35 -11.28 -11.03 -1.17
N ASP A 36 -11.80 -12.09 -1.80
CA ASP A 36 -11.69 -12.28 -3.26
C ASP A 36 -12.29 -11.09 -4.02
N LYS A 37 -13.31 -10.46 -3.44
CA LYS A 37 -13.95 -9.28 -4.01
C LYS A 37 -12.98 -8.11 -4.14
N LEU A 38 -12.20 -7.83 -3.09
CA LEU A 38 -11.18 -6.80 -3.14
C LEU A 38 -10.10 -7.15 -4.15
N LYS A 39 -9.63 -8.40 -4.16
CA LYS A 39 -8.64 -8.86 -5.13
C LYS A 39 -9.09 -8.65 -6.57
N ILE A 40 -10.31 -9.08 -6.90
CA ILE A 40 -10.90 -8.89 -8.23
C ILE A 40 -10.98 -7.39 -8.56
N ALA A 41 -11.37 -6.54 -7.60
CA ALA A 41 -11.45 -5.11 -7.81
C ALA A 41 -10.08 -4.49 -8.13
N LEU A 42 -9.02 -4.88 -7.39
CA LEU A 42 -7.65 -4.41 -7.60
C LEU A 42 -7.04 -4.90 -8.91
N GLU A 43 -7.45 -6.07 -9.40
CA GLU A 43 -7.00 -6.62 -10.69
C GLU A 43 -7.80 -6.11 -11.90
N SER A 44 -8.93 -5.42 -11.68
CA SER A 44 -9.87 -5.01 -12.73
C SER A 44 -9.63 -3.59 -13.26
N ASN A 45 -10.02 -3.33 -14.52
CA ASN A 45 -9.99 -2.00 -15.17
C ASN A 45 -11.18 -1.12 -14.76
N TYR A 46 -11.49 -1.08 -13.48
CA TYR A 46 -12.49 -0.15 -12.98
C TYR A 46 -11.91 1.25 -13.07
N GLY A 47 -12.26 1.98 -14.13
CA GLY A 47 -11.85 3.37 -14.33
C GLY A 47 -12.08 4.19 -13.06
N PHE A 48 -11.37 5.31 -12.93
CA PHE A 48 -11.31 6.21 -11.77
C PHE A 48 -12.67 6.49 -11.04
N LEU A 49 -13.79 6.35 -11.76
CA LEU A 49 -15.17 6.57 -11.33
C LEU A 49 -15.87 5.35 -10.70
N SER A 50 -15.45 4.12 -10.95
CA SER A 50 -15.93 2.95 -10.21
C SER A 50 -15.31 2.98 -8.81
N LYS A 51 -16.16 2.97 -7.78
CA LYS A 51 -15.73 3.12 -6.39
C LYS A 51 -14.96 1.86 -5.95
N ASP A 52 -13.65 1.88 -6.11
CA ASP A 52 -12.72 0.90 -5.55
C ASP A 52 -13.00 0.66 -4.05
N ILE A 53 -13.16 -0.60 -3.65
CA ILE A 53 -13.46 -1.03 -2.28
C ILE A 53 -12.36 -0.57 -1.33
N TYR A 54 -11.09 -0.69 -1.74
CA TYR A 54 -9.97 -0.27 -0.91
C TYR A 54 -10.03 1.23 -0.62
N ARG A 55 -10.25 2.03 -1.66
CA ARG A 55 -10.47 3.47 -1.53
C ARG A 55 -11.67 3.83 -0.65
N GLN A 56 -12.78 3.09 -0.75
CA GLN A 56 -13.95 3.31 0.11
C GLN A 56 -13.66 3.04 1.59
N ILE A 57 -12.90 1.97 1.88
CA ILE A 57 -12.46 1.67 3.25
C ILE A 57 -11.58 2.81 3.77
N ASN A 58 -10.58 3.24 2.98
CA ASN A 58 -9.68 4.33 3.37
C ASN A 58 -10.44 5.65 3.61
N TRP A 59 -11.42 6.00 2.76
CA TRP A 59 -12.28 7.17 2.99
C TRP A 59 -13.10 7.07 4.27
N LEU A 60 -13.69 5.90 4.55
CA LEU A 60 -14.42 5.69 5.79
C LEU A 60 -13.51 5.78 7.02
N THR A 61 -12.31 5.19 6.96
CA THR A 61 -11.28 5.30 8.00
C THR A 61 -10.97 6.75 8.32
N ASN A 62 -10.66 7.54 7.30
CA ASN A 62 -10.36 8.96 7.45
C ASN A 62 -11.54 9.75 8.03
N LYS A 63 -12.76 9.44 7.59
CA LYS A 63 -13.97 10.10 8.08
C LYS A 63 -14.23 9.78 9.56
N ILE A 64 -14.12 8.51 9.94
CA ILE A 64 -14.29 8.09 11.34
C ILE A 64 -13.22 8.72 12.23
N ILE A 65 -11.95 8.77 11.80
CA ILE A 65 -10.88 9.42 12.57
C ILE A 65 -11.14 10.93 12.72
N SER A 66 -11.55 11.60 11.65
CA SER A 66 -11.89 13.03 11.71
C SER A 66 -12.96 13.33 12.75
N ASP A 67 -13.98 12.48 12.87
CA ASP A 67 -15.12 12.62 13.77
C ASP A 67 -14.84 12.06 15.18
N TYR A 68 -13.72 11.39 15.40
CA TYR A 68 -13.32 10.84 16.71
C TYR A 68 -12.56 11.89 17.52
N ASP A 69 -12.85 11.97 18.82
CA ASP A 69 -12.28 13.00 19.71
C ASP A 69 -10.77 12.79 19.91
N ASP A 70 -10.37 11.57 20.28
CA ASP A 70 -8.97 11.19 20.53
C ASP A 70 -8.31 10.57 19.28
N LYS A 71 -8.04 11.43 18.30
CA LYS A 71 -7.51 11.03 16.98
C LYS A 71 -6.23 10.22 17.10
N TYR A 72 -5.27 10.69 17.90
CA TYR A 72 -3.98 10.03 18.08
C TYR A 72 -4.14 8.59 18.59
N SER A 73 -4.94 8.37 19.64
CA SER A 73 -5.16 7.03 20.20
C SER A 73 -5.80 6.06 19.19
N LEU A 74 -6.80 6.54 18.42
CA LEU A 74 -7.42 5.71 17.38
C LEU A 74 -6.44 5.39 16.25
N ILE A 75 -5.67 6.38 15.78
CA ILE A 75 -4.65 6.20 14.73
C ILE A 75 -3.61 5.18 15.19
N LYS A 76 -3.08 5.33 16.42
CA LYS A 76 -2.08 4.44 17.00
C LYS A 76 -2.56 2.99 17.02
N ARG A 77 -3.77 2.73 17.54
CA ARG A 77 -4.35 1.37 17.57
C ARG A 77 -4.51 0.76 16.18
N ILE A 78 -4.85 1.57 15.17
CA ILE A 78 -4.97 1.09 13.77
C ILE A 78 -3.58 0.74 13.22
N ILE A 79 -2.58 1.57 13.45
CA ILE A 79 -1.20 1.39 12.97
C ILE A 79 -0.51 0.19 13.65
N GLU A 80 -0.76 -0.04 14.94
CA GLU A 80 -0.21 -1.17 15.71
C GLU A 80 -0.73 -2.53 15.20
N ARG A 81 -1.86 -2.54 14.48
CA ARG A 81 -2.51 -3.77 14.03
C ARG A 81 -1.96 -4.24 12.70
N GLU A 82 -1.21 -5.35 12.71
CA GLU A 82 -0.59 -5.94 11.52
C GLU A 82 -1.59 -6.32 10.42
N SER A 83 -2.75 -6.88 10.80
CA SER A 83 -3.84 -7.20 9.87
C SER A 83 -4.54 -5.95 9.29
N SER A 84 -4.12 -4.75 9.68
CA SER A 84 -4.54 -3.47 9.11
C SER A 84 -3.40 -2.75 8.37
N ALA A 85 -2.21 -3.36 8.23
CA ALA A 85 -0.99 -2.66 7.82
C ALA A 85 -1.11 -1.82 6.54
N PRO A 86 -1.78 -2.25 5.45
CA PRO A 86 -1.97 -1.41 4.25
C PRO A 86 -2.68 -0.09 4.57
N LEU A 87 -3.78 -0.16 5.34
CA LEU A 87 -4.56 1.01 5.74
C LEU A 87 -3.83 1.84 6.79
N GLY A 88 -3.10 1.20 7.70
CA GLY A 88 -2.21 1.89 8.64
C GLY A 88 -1.14 2.70 7.90
N GLY A 89 -0.62 2.17 6.79
CA GLY A 89 0.35 2.85 5.96
C GLY A 89 -0.23 4.07 5.24
N ASP A 90 -1.39 3.91 4.59
CA ASP A 90 -2.06 5.03 3.93
C ASP A 90 -2.53 6.12 4.92
N LEU A 91 -2.92 5.71 6.13
CA LEU A 91 -3.28 6.62 7.21
C LEU A 91 -2.05 7.44 7.65
N LEU A 92 -0.91 6.78 7.85
CA LEU A 92 0.34 7.45 8.20
C LEU A 92 0.80 8.42 7.11
N TYR A 93 0.63 8.06 5.83
CA TYR A 93 0.88 8.96 4.71
C TYR A 93 0.05 10.25 4.80
N LYS A 94 -1.26 10.14 5.06
CA LYS A 94 -2.14 11.31 5.23
C LYS A 94 -1.72 12.15 6.44
N VAL A 95 -1.47 11.52 7.58
CA VAL A 95 -1.07 12.19 8.82
C VAL A 95 0.24 12.98 8.61
N ARG A 96 1.23 12.38 7.94
CA ARG A 96 2.48 13.05 7.57
C ARG A 96 2.23 14.28 6.69
N GLY A 97 1.41 14.15 5.65
CA GLY A 97 1.08 15.28 4.77
C GLY A 97 0.36 16.43 5.51
N GLN A 98 -0.50 16.12 6.48
CA GLN A 98 -1.11 17.13 7.35
C GLN A 98 -0.04 17.86 8.19
N CYS A 99 0.93 17.13 8.75
CA CYS A 99 2.03 17.74 9.51
C CYS A 99 2.90 18.66 8.66
N HIS A 100 3.17 18.29 7.40
CA HIS A 100 3.96 19.07 6.45
C HIS A 100 3.20 20.21 5.75
N GLY A 101 1.89 20.35 5.98
CA GLY A 101 1.08 21.40 5.35
C GLY A 101 0.73 21.11 3.88
N GLU A 102 0.79 19.86 3.45
CA GLU A 102 0.38 19.43 2.10
C GLU A 102 -1.15 19.52 1.91
N TYR A 103 -1.90 19.56 3.01
CA TYR A 103 -3.36 19.68 3.02
C TYR A 103 -3.80 20.92 3.81
N ASN A 104 -4.86 21.59 3.34
CA ASN A 104 -5.55 22.66 4.08
C ASN A 104 -6.45 22.12 5.22
N GLU A 105 -6.10 20.97 5.80
CA GLU A 105 -6.87 20.27 6.82
C GLU A 105 -6.24 20.43 8.21
N THR A 106 -7.04 20.24 9.26
CA THR A 106 -6.57 20.26 10.65
C THR A 106 -5.63 19.08 10.92
N LYS A 107 -4.45 19.36 11.51
CA LYS A 107 -3.52 18.33 11.97
C LYS A 107 -4.19 17.42 13.00
N TRP A 108 -4.13 16.11 12.78
CA TRP A 108 -4.67 15.13 13.73
C TRP A 108 -3.71 14.78 14.86
N VAL A 109 -2.40 14.94 14.63
CA VAL A 109 -1.33 14.66 15.59
C VAL A 109 -0.25 15.75 15.48
N ASN A 110 0.61 15.83 16.49
CA ASN A 110 1.81 16.67 16.46
C ASN A 110 3.05 15.90 15.95
N ASP A 111 4.18 16.59 15.78
CA ASP A 111 5.39 16.00 15.21
C ASP A 111 6.01 14.89 16.09
N THR A 112 5.84 14.98 17.42
CA THR A 112 6.33 13.94 18.35
C THR A 112 5.49 12.67 18.21
N GLU A 113 4.18 12.82 18.17
CA GLU A 113 3.23 11.73 17.94
C GLU A 113 3.43 11.10 16.56
N LEU A 114 3.63 11.91 15.51
CA LEU A 114 3.95 11.40 14.16
C LEU A 114 5.19 10.51 14.18
N LYS A 115 6.27 10.95 14.82
CA LYS A 115 7.51 10.17 14.90
C LYS A 115 7.29 8.82 15.62
N GLU A 116 6.52 8.82 16.70
CA GLU A 116 6.17 7.58 17.40
C GLU A 116 5.36 6.63 16.51
N LEU A 117 4.34 7.15 15.81
CA LEU A 117 3.54 6.36 14.87
C LEU A 117 4.40 5.78 13.73
N GLU A 118 5.37 6.54 13.22
CA GLU A 118 6.32 6.06 12.23
C GLU A 118 7.18 4.91 12.77
N GLU A 119 7.72 5.02 13.98
CA GLU A 119 8.53 3.97 14.61
C GLU A 119 7.74 2.68 14.85
N ILE A 120 6.48 2.80 15.28
CA ILE A 120 5.54 1.67 15.44
C ILE A 120 5.29 1.03 14.07
N PHE A 121 4.89 1.84 13.08
CA PHE A 121 4.53 1.35 11.75
C PHE A 121 5.70 0.63 11.07
N GLN A 122 6.93 1.12 11.23
CA GLN A 122 8.11 0.46 10.67
C GLN A 122 8.23 -1.00 11.13
N SER A 123 7.95 -1.27 12.41
CA SER A 123 8.01 -2.63 12.97
C SER A 123 6.89 -3.51 12.43
N VAL A 124 5.67 -2.96 12.39
CA VAL A 124 4.48 -3.62 11.84
C VAL A 124 4.65 -3.95 10.36
N ALA A 125 5.19 -3.01 9.58
CA ALA A 125 5.43 -3.17 8.15
C ALA A 125 6.42 -4.32 7.87
N ILE A 126 7.55 -4.35 8.58
CA ILE A 126 8.54 -5.43 8.43
C ILE A 126 7.91 -6.79 8.76
N HIS A 127 7.15 -6.89 9.86
CA HIS A 127 6.52 -8.16 10.24
C HIS A 127 5.45 -8.60 9.22
N ALA A 128 4.59 -7.68 8.77
CA ALA A 128 3.54 -7.96 7.79
C ALA A 128 4.11 -8.42 6.44
N LEU A 129 5.16 -7.75 5.96
CA LEU A 129 5.84 -8.11 4.71
C LEU A 129 6.59 -9.44 4.82
N SER A 130 7.25 -9.70 5.95
CA SER A 130 8.00 -10.96 6.19
C SER A 130 7.07 -12.16 6.25
N ASN A 131 5.92 -12.02 6.91
CA ASN A 131 4.90 -13.07 7.04
C ASN A 131 3.97 -13.16 5.83
N LYS A 132 4.16 -12.31 4.83
CA LYS A 132 3.38 -12.30 3.57
C LYS A 132 1.88 -12.20 3.82
N ILE A 133 1.47 -11.40 4.81
CA ILE A 133 0.06 -11.30 5.24
C ILE A 133 -0.84 -10.87 4.07
N PHE A 134 -0.34 -9.99 3.20
CA PHE A 134 -1.12 -9.34 2.13
C PHE A 134 -0.66 -9.69 0.71
N ILE A 135 0.18 -10.72 0.56
CA ILE A 135 0.69 -11.14 -0.76
C ILE A 135 -0.45 -11.47 -1.75
N LYS A 136 -1.54 -12.08 -1.26
CA LYS A 136 -2.67 -12.51 -2.11
C LYS A 136 -3.60 -11.37 -2.51
N SER A 137 -3.62 -10.28 -1.75
CA SER A 137 -4.47 -9.12 -2.01
C SER A 137 -3.72 -7.99 -2.72
N HIS A 138 -2.44 -8.17 -3.07
CA HIS A 138 -1.60 -7.19 -3.76
C HIS A 138 -1.45 -5.85 -3.03
N LEU A 139 -1.62 -5.84 -1.70
CA LEU A 139 -1.57 -4.63 -0.88
C LEU A 139 -0.21 -4.35 -0.24
N GLU A 140 0.76 -5.27 -0.38
CA GLU A 140 2.11 -5.08 0.16
C GLU A 140 2.85 -3.83 -0.34
N PRO A 141 2.62 -3.32 -1.57
CA PRO A 141 3.15 -2.03 -2.00
C PRO A 141 2.73 -0.86 -1.08
N HIS A 142 1.48 -0.83 -0.58
CA HIS A 142 1.02 0.19 0.37
C HIS A 142 1.85 0.17 1.67
N ILE A 143 2.25 -1.02 2.11
CA ILE A 143 3.05 -1.22 3.31
C ILE A 143 4.50 -0.81 3.06
N PHE A 144 5.08 -1.29 1.96
CA PHE A 144 6.50 -1.08 1.66
C PHE A 144 6.83 0.37 1.34
N PHE A 145 6.03 1.04 0.51
CA PHE A 145 6.31 2.44 0.19
C PHE A 145 6.15 3.35 1.40
N GLU A 146 5.29 2.99 2.35
CA GLU A 146 5.18 3.73 3.59
C GLU A 146 6.33 3.42 4.57
N LEU A 147 6.82 2.18 4.61
CA LEU A 147 8.08 1.84 5.30
C LEU A 147 9.25 2.66 4.72
N LYS A 148 9.34 2.79 3.40
CA LYS A 148 10.35 3.62 2.72
C LYS A 148 10.25 5.09 3.15
N ARG A 149 9.04 5.66 3.21
CA ARG A 149 8.84 7.07 3.56
C ARG A 149 9.21 7.34 5.02
N SER A 150 8.82 6.45 5.92
CA SER A 150 9.11 6.57 7.36
C SER A 150 10.56 6.20 7.71
N SER A 151 11.18 5.27 6.99
CA SER A 151 12.59 4.89 7.20
C SER A 151 13.21 4.25 5.95
N LYS A 152 13.92 5.07 5.16
CA LYS A 152 14.72 4.58 4.02
C LYS A 152 15.71 3.49 4.42
N LEU A 153 16.36 3.64 5.57
CA LEU A 153 17.35 2.68 6.09
C LEU A 153 16.72 1.29 6.34
N LYS A 154 15.58 1.24 7.04
CA LYS A 154 14.89 -0.03 7.31
C LYS A 154 14.34 -0.66 6.04
N ALA A 155 13.78 0.15 5.12
CA ALA A 155 13.34 -0.34 3.82
C ALA A 155 14.49 -0.93 3.00
N ALA A 156 15.66 -0.28 3.00
CA ALA A 156 16.87 -0.75 2.32
C ALA A 156 17.35 -2.10 2.87
N HIS A 157 17.53 -2.19 4.19
CA HIS A 157 17.90 -3.46 4.84
C HIS A 157 16.90 -4.57 4.53
N TYR A 158 15.59 -4.28 4.59
CA TYR A 158 14.57 -5.27 4.28
C TYR A 158 14.67 -5.80 2.85
N ILE A 159 14.84 -4.93 1.85
CA ILE A 159 14.98 -5.35 0.44
C ILE A 159 16.27 -6.14 0.21
N ILE A 160 17.39 -5.73 0.80
CA ILE A 160 18.66 -6.44 0.71
C ILE A 160 18.53 -7.85 1.29
N ASP A 161 17.93 -7.97 2.48
CA ASP A 161 17.69 -9.27 3.12
C ASP A 161 16.81 -10.15 2.23
N VAL A 162 15.74 -9.59 1.65
CA VAL A 162 14.86 -10.31 0.72
C VAL A 162 15.61 -10.78 -0.54
N LEU A 163 16.46 -9.92 -1.13
CA LEU A 163 17.22 -10.24 -2.35
C LEU A 163 18.23 -11.39 -2.15
N ASN A 164 18.76 -11.53 -0.94
CA ASN A 164 19.75 -12.55 -0.60
C ASN A 164 19.16 -13.97 -0.46
N TYR A 165 17.84 -14.13 -0.45
CA TYR A 165 17.20 -15.44 -0.48
C TYR A 165 17.04 -15.99 -1.89
N ASP A 166 16.94 -17.33 -2.01
CA ASP A 166 16.59 -17.96 -3.27
C ASP A 166 15.20 -17.51 -3.74
N GLY A 167 15.09 -17.15 -5.02
CA GLY A 167 13.89 -16.49 -5.56
C GLY A 167 13.64 -15.06 -5.02
N GLY A 168 14.58 -14.45 -4.30
CA GLY A 168 14.44 -13.14 -3.65
C GLY A 168 13.99 -12.02 -4.58
N ILE A 169 14.45 -12.02 -5.83
CA ILE A 169 14.03 -11.04 -6.84
C ILE A 169 12.54 -11.14 -7.22
N ILE A 170 11.97 -12.35 -7.20
CA ILE A 170 10.53 -12.54 -7.41
C ILE A 170 9.78 -11.95 -6.22
N ARG A 171 10.29 -12.18 -5.00
CA ARG A 171 9.70 -11.61 -3.80
C ARG A 171 9.76 -10.07 -3.80
N VAL A 172 10.89 -9.48 -4.20
CA VAL A 172 10.97 -8.03 -4.39
C VAL A 172 9.94 -7.55 -5.39
N ALA A 173 9.79 -8.23 -6.54
CA ALA A 173 8.81 -7.88 -7.55
C ALA A 173 7.36 -7.90 -7.03
N GLU A 174 7.01 -8.84 -6.14
CA GLU A 174 5.71 -8.85 -5.45
C GLU A 174 5.52 -7.63 -4.54
N ILE A 175 6.56 -7.22 -3.83
CA ILE A 175 6.52 -6.12 -2.84
C ILE A 175 6.40 -4.75 -3.52
N ILE A 176 7.11 -4.52 -4.63
CA ILE A 176 7.18 -3.20 -5.29
C ILE A 176 6.30 -3.09 -6.53
N GLY A 177 5.59 -4.17 -6.89
CA GLY A 177 5.02 -4.34 -8.21
C GLY A 177 3.84 -3.44 -8.55
N HIS A 178 3.15 -2.88 -7.57
CA HIS A 178 1.98 -2.02 -7.81
C HIS A 178 2.33 -0.55 -7.54
N SER A 179 2.89 0.14 -8.54
CA SER A 179 3.32 1.53 -8.38
C SER A 179 2.21 2.55 -8.72
N GLY A 180 1.15 2.13 -9.41
CA GLY A 180 0.01 2.98 -9.70
C GLY A 180 -1.11 2.27 -10.46
N THR A 181 -2.18 3.01 -10.75
CA THR A 181 -3.31 2.55 -11.56
C THR A 181 -3.69 3.66 -12.53
N ASP A 182 -3.97 3.33 -13.80
CA ASP A 182 -4.58 4.26 -14.74
C ASP A 182 -5.99 3.84 -15.15
N SER A 183 -6.77 4.81 -15.64
CA SER A 183 -8.19 4.63 -15.95
C SER A 183 -8.45 3.78 -17.19
N SER A 184 -7.44 3.52 -18.03
CA SER A 184 -7.60 2.86 -19.33
C SER A 184 -7.25 1.37 -19.24
N ASN A 185 -6.13 1.06 -18.61
CA ASN A 185 -5.52 -0.26 -18.61
C ASN A 185 -5.28 -0.81 -17.20
N GLY A 186 -5.67 -0.07 -16.16
CA GLY A 186 -5.66 -0.54 -14.78
C GLY A 186 -4.29 -0.42 -14.11
N PRO A 187 -3.95 -1.35 -13.19
CA PRO A 187 -2.69 -1.36 -12.47
C PRO A 187 -1.46 -1.39 -13.38
N PHE A 188 -0.46 -0.59 -13.03
CA PHE A 188 0.83 -0.56 -13.71
C PHE A 188 2.00 -0.52 -12.73
N VAL A 189 3.16 -0.87 -13.28
CA VAL A 189 4.47 -0.70 -12.64
C VAL A 189 5.33 0.20 -13.50
N GLN A 190 6.02 1.13 -12.86
CA GLN A 190 7.06 1.95 -13.44
C GLN A 190 8.11 2.16 -12.35
N ILE A 191 9.28 1.54 -12.51
CA ILE A 191 10.40 1.64 -11.58
C ILE A 191 11.47 2.49 -12.26
N GLU A 192 11.41 3.79 -12.01
CA GLU A 192 12.42 4.71 -12.49
C GLU A 192 13.67 4.66 -11.60
N LYS A 193 14.73 5.31 -12.09
CA LYS A 193 16.00 5.35 -11.36
C LYS A 193 15.80 5.95 -9.96
N ASP A 194 15.01 7.00 -9.84
CA ASP A 194 14.85 7.72 -8.57
C ASP A 194 13.91 6.99 -7.60
N ASP A 195 13.13 6.02 -8.07
CA ASP A 195 12.15 5.31 -7.24
C ASP A 195 12.79 4.38 -6.22
N LEU A 196 13.98 3.83 -6.48
CA LEU A 196 14.63 2.87 -5.59
C LEU A 196 16.12 3.16 -5.35
N HIS A 197 16.69 4.20 -5.96
CA HIS A 197 18.11 4.54 -5.84
C HIS A 197 18.60 4.66 -4.38
N ASP A 198 17.74 5.16 -3.49
CA ASP A 198 18.08 5.36 -2.07
C ASP A 198 17.91 4.10 -1.22
N ILE A 199 17.43 2.99 -1.80
CA ILE A 199 17.06 1.76 -1.08
C ILE A 199 17.88 0.57 -1.54
N VAL A 200 18.13 0.45 -2.85
CA VAL A 200 18.84 -0.68 -3.42
C VAL A 200 19.75 -0.23 -4.54
N ASN A 201 20.90 -0.89 -4.67
CA ASN A 201 21.73 -0.73 -5.85
C ASN A 201 20.96 -1.25 -7.08
N LEU A 202 20.56 -0.34 -7.96
CA LEU A 202 19.78 -0.70 -9.15
C LEU A 202 20.53 -1.63 -10.09
N ASP A 203 21.87 -1.55 -10.14
CA ASP A 203 22.65 -2.45 -10.98
C ASP A 203 22.60 -3.88 -10.44
N GLU A 204 22.69 -4.04 -9.12
CA GLU A 204 22.50 -5.32 -8.44
C GLU A 204 21.08 -5.88 -8.66
N LEU A 205 20.06 -5.03 -8.50
CA LEU A 205 18.68 -5.43 -8.75
C LEU A 205 18.48 -5.91 -10.21
N LYS A 206 19.10 -5.22 -11.18
CA LYS A 206 19.10 -5.61 -12.60
C LYS A 206 19.86 -6.91 -12.84
N GLU A 207 20.97 -7.15 -12.17
CA GLU A 207 21.71 -8.42 -12.27
C GLU A 207 20.89 -9.60 -11.77
N HIS A 208 20.18 -9.44 -10.66
CA HIS A 208 19.23 -10.45 -10.17
C HIS A 208 18.07 -10.66 -11.16
N ALA A 209 17.49 -9.58 -11.68
CA ALA A 209 16.41 -9.61 -12.66
C ALA A 209 16.77 -10.36 -13.95
N ARG A 210 18.00 -10.17 -14.48
CA ARG A 210 18.47 -10.85 -15.70
C ARG A 210 18.59 -12.37 -15.57
N LYS A 211 18.72 -12.88 -14.35
CA LYS A 211 18.83 -14.33 -14.06
C LYS A 211 17.46 -15.02 -14.02
N VAL A 212 16.36 -14.26 -13.99
CA VAL A 212 15.00 -14.79 -13.94
C VAL A 212 14.58 -15.31 -15.31
N ASN A 213 14.12 -16.57 -15.37
CA ASN A 213 13.40 -17.05 -16.54
C ASN A 213 11.97 -16.46 -16.54
N LEU A 214 11.74 -15.42 -17.34
CA LEU A 214 10.46 -14.70 -17.38
C LEU A 214 9.29 -15.58 -17.79
N GLU A 215 9.49 -16.55 -18.69
CA GLU A 215 8.41 -17.37 -19.25
C GLU A 215 7.75 -18.27 -18.20
N THR A 216 8.43 -18.55 -17.09
CA THR A 216 7.90 -19.36 -15.99
C THR A 216 7.18 -18.53 -14.92
N GLN A 217 7.20 -17.20 -15.03
CA GLN A 217 6.64 -16.30 -14.02
C GLN A 217 5.22 -15.83 -14.41
N PRO A 218 4.36 -15.50 -13.43
CA PRO A 218 3.10 -14.83 -13.69
C PRO A 218 3.29 -13.51 -14.45
N ILE A 219 2.31 -13.13 -15.29
CA ILE A 219 2.38 -11.94 -16.15
C ILE A 219 2.72 -10.67 -15.36
N HIS A 220 2.11 -10.47 -14.19
CA HIS A 220 2.38 -9.30 -13.36
C HIS A 220 3.84 -9.25 -12.89
N ILE A 221 4.43 -10.38 -12.49
CA ILE A 221 5.85 -10.46 -12.14
C ILE A 221 6.73 -10.16 -13.35
N GLN A 222 6.40 -10.71 -14.53
CA GLN A 222 7.12 -10.39 -15.75
C GLN A 222 7.13 -8.89 -16.05
N ALA A 223 6.00 -8.21 -15.87
CA ALA A 223 5.88 -6.76 -16.05
C ALA A 223 6.81 -5.98 -15.11
N VAL A 224 6.85 -6.36 -13.83
CA VAL A 224 7.72 -5.74 -12.83
C VAL A 224 9.19 -5.95 -13.15
N ILE A 225 9.59 -7.19 -13.49
CA ILE A 225 10.98 -7.48 -13.86
C ILE A 225 11.39 -6.71 -15.12
N LYS A 226 10.52 -6.60 -16.13
CA LYS A 226 10.78 -5.76 -17.32
C LYS A 226 11.00 -4.30 -16.94
N SER A 227 10.15 -3.76 -16.04
CA SER A 227 10.29 -2.39 -15.54
C SER A 227 11.59 -2.17 -14.77
N ILE A 228 12.02 -3.12 -13.93
CA ILE A 228 13.33 -3.08 -13.26
C ILE A 228 14.48 -2.97 -14.28
N LEU A 229 14.38 -3.71 -15.38
CA LEU A 229 15.45 -3.78 -16.38
C LEU A 229 15.57 -2.49 -17.20
N ASP A 230 14.46 -1.93 -17.67
CA ASP A 230 14.46 -0.82 -18.63
C ASP A 230 13.83 0.49 -18.15
N GLY A 231 13.27 0.51 -16.94
CA GLY A 231 12.64 1.65 -16.29
C GLY A 231 11.29 2.07 -16.86
N LYS A 232 10.73 1.32 -17.81
CA LYS A 232 9.49 1.72 -18.48
C LYS A 232 8.26 1.29 -17.71
N LYS A 233 7.14 1.93 -18.05
CA LYS A 233 5.80 1.58 -17.57
C LYS A 233 5.32 0.28 -18.23
N TYR A 234 4.87 -0.68 -17.43
CA TYR A 234 4.20 -1.90 -17.89
C TYR A 234 2.90 -2.12 -17.15
N TYR A 235 1.88 -2.62 -17.85
CA TYR A 235 0.61 -3.01 -17.22
C TYR A 235 0.71 -4.38 -16.57
N LEU A 236 0.26 -4.50 -15.33
CA LEU A 236 0.39 -5.74 -14.56
C LEU A 236 -0.54 -6.85 -15.07
N ARG A 237 -1.65 -6.47 -15.70
CA ARG A 237 -2.67 -7.40 -16.19
C ARG A 237 -2.20 -8.23 -17.38
N ASP A 238 -1.60 -7.59 -18.36
CA ASP A 238 -1.26 -8.20 -19.66
C ASP A 238 0.22 -8.05 -20.03
N GLY A 239 1.02 -7.36 -19.20
CA GLY A 239 2.45 -7.17 -19.43
C GLY A 239 2.77 -6.25 -20.61
N SER A 240 1.77 -5.55 -21.15
CA SER A 240 1.96 -4.63 -22.26
C SER A 240 2.66 -3.34 -21.81
N LEU A 241 3.39 -2.73 -22.75
CA LEU A 241 4.11 -1.48 -22.50
C LEU A 241 3.11 -0.32 -22.42
N GLY A 242 3.18 0.44 -21.33
CA GLY A 242 2.39 1.66 -21.15
C GLY A 242 2.93 2.84 -21.94
N GLY A 243 2.04 3.77 -22.31
CA GLY A 243 2.47 5.06 -22.87
C GLY A 243 3.30 5.85 -21.87
N ARG A 244 4.22 6.69 -22.36
CA ARG A 244 4.90 7.70 -21.52
C ARG A 244 3.86 8.71 -21.04
N TRP A 245 3.85 8.97 -19.73
CA TRP A 245 3.14 10.09 -19.13
C TRP A 245 4.03 11.32 -19.12
#